data_AF-A0A2D5RN57-F1
#
_entry.id   AF-A0A2D5RN57-F1
#
_cell.length_a   1.000
_cell.length_b   1.000
_cell.length_c   1.000
_cell.angle_alpha   90.00
_cell.angle_beta   90.00
_cell.angle_gamma   90.00
#
_symmetry.space_group_name_H-M   'P 1'
#
loop_
_entity.id
_entity.type
_entity.pdbx_description
1 polymer ?
#
loop_
_entity_poly.entity_id
_entity_poly.type
_entity_poly.pdbx_seq_one_letter_code
_entity_poly.pdbx_strand_id
1 'polypeptide(L)' 'MYLLEALAKRLEGDVAVHKANIQVYLEAPAGIGEHPQIIEAIESEVAKLAESHEKLDTVLELLGE' A
#
# COMPACT_ATOMS: atom_id res chain seq x y z
N MET A 1 -12.96 -6.03 20.30
CA MET A 1 -11.63 -5.64 19.77
C MET A 1 -11.34 -6.28 18.41
N TYR A 2 -11.77 -7.51 18.15
CA TYR A 2 -11.62 -8.24 16.88
C TYR A 2 -11.83 -7.45 15.56
N LEU A 3 -12.70 -6.43 15.52
CA LEU A 3 -12.93 -5.65 14.30
C LEU A 3 -11.75 -4.73 13.95
N LEU A 4 -11.13 -4.09 14.96
CA LEU A 4 -9.96 -3.23 14.74
C LEU A 4 -8.74 -4.07 14.39
N GLU A 5 -8.55 -5.20 15.05
CA GLU A 5 -7.49 -6.16 14.70
C GLU A 5 -7.64 -6.71 13.27
N ALA A 6 -8.87 -7.03 12.84
CA ALA A 6 -9.13 -7.46 11.48
C ALA A 6 -8.87 -6.33 10.45
N LEU A 7 -9.20 -5.10 10.81
CA LEU A 7 -8.93 -3.93 9.98
C LEU A 7 -7.42 -3.66 9.87
N ALA A 8 -6.67 -3.72 10.98
CA ALA A 8 -5.22 -3.57 11.00
C ALA A 8 -4.56 -4.58 10.05
N LYS A 9 -4.90 -5.87 10.16
CA LYS A 9 -4.36 -6.92 9.28
C LYS A 9 -4.66 -6.69 7.79
N ARG A 10 -5.84 -6.17 7.48
CA ARG A 10 -6.18 -5.80 6.10
C ARG A 10 -5.28 -4.67 5.61
N LEU A 11 -5.13 -3.61 6.41
CA LEU A 11 -4.33 -2.43 6.06
C LEU A 11 -2.83 -2.76 5.95
N GLU A 12 -2.30 -3.65 6.80
CA GLU A 12 -0.95 -4.21 6.64
C GLU A 12 -0.79 -4.92 5.30
N GLY A 13 -1.79 -5.71 4.89
CA GLY A 13 -1.83 -6.35 3.58
C GLY A 13 -1.86 -5.33 2.45
N ASP A 14 -2.71 -4.31 2.54
CA ASP A 14 -2.82 -3.25 1.54
C ASP A 14 -1.48 -2.47 1.41
N VAL A 15 -0.83 -2.14 2.53
CA VAL A 15 0.53 -1.56 2.56
C VAL A 15 1.54 -2.46 1.84
N ALA A 16 1.52 -3.77 2.10
CA ALA A 16 2.44 -4.72 1.46
C ALA A 16 2.20 -4.81 -0.05
N VAL A 17 0.93 -4.80 -0.48
CA VAL A 17 0.53 -4.82 -1.89
C VAL A 17 1.06 -3.59 -2.63
N HIS A 18 0.84 -2.39 -2.09
CA HIS A 18 1.28 -1.16 -2.76
C HIS A 18 2.81 -1.05 -2.82
N LYS A 19 3.52 -1.49 -1.77
CA LYS A 19 4.99 -1.60 -1.80
C LYS A 19 5.48 -2.56 -2.89
N ALA A 20 4.86 -3.74 -3.00
CA ALA A 20 5.22 -4.72 -4.01
C ALA A 20 4.97 -4.19 -5.43
N ASN A 21 3.85 -3.51 -5.67
CA ASN A 21 3.55 -2.90 -6.98
C ASN A 21 4.60 -1.84 -7.35
N ILE A 22 4.94 -0.94 -6.43
CA ILE A 22 6.00 0.05 -6.64
C ILE A 22 7.32 -0.64 -6.97
N GLN A 23 7.69 -1.68 -6.23
CA GLN A 23 8.92 -2.42 -6.46
C GLN A 23 8.96 -3.06 -7.86
N VAL A 24 7.84 -3.63 -8.33
CA VAL A 24 7.73 -4.17 -9.69
C VAL A 24 8.00 -3.09 -10.74
N TYR A 25 7.43 -1.89 -10.58
CA TYR A 25 7.72 -0.78 -11.50
C TYR A 25 9.20 -0.34 -11.47
N LEU A 26 9.89 -0.48 -10.34
CA LEU A 26 11.30 -0.11 -10.19
C LEU A 26 12.28 -1.19 -10.69
N GLU A 27 11.97 -2.48 -10.50
CA GLU A 27 12.90 -3.59 -10.71
C GLU A 27 12.59 -4.44 -11.95
N ALA A 28 11.32 -4.50 -12.38
CA ALA A 28 10.85 -5.40 -13.43
C ALA A 28 9.94 -4.67 -14.44
N PRO A 29 10.48 -3.72 -15.23
CA PRO A 29 9.67 -2.94 -16.16
C PRO A 29 9.09 -3.76 -17.33
N ALA A 30 9.58 -4.97 -17.59
CA ALA A 30 9.10 -5.82 -18.69
C ALA A 30 7.67 -6.34 -18.41
N GLY A 31 6.73 -6.03 -19.31
CA GLY A 31 5.32 -6.43 -19.20
C GLY A 31 4.44 -5.38 -18.52
N ILE A 32 4.55 -5.20 -17.20
CA ILE A 32 3.67 -4.30 -16.42
C ILE A 32 4.18 -2.85 -16.44
N GLY A 33 5.50 -2.66 -16.51
CA GLY A 33 6.15 -1.36 -16.66
C GLY A 33 6.17 -0.82 -18.09
N GLU A 34 5.66 -1.55 -19.09
CA GLU A 34 5.44 -1.03 -20.45
C GLU A 34 4.18 -0.14 -20.54
N HIS A 35 3.63 0.25 -19.39
CA HIS A 35 2.59 1.26 -19.34
C HIS A 35 3.16 2.61 -19.79
N PRO A 36 2.56 3.31 -20.76
CA PRO A 36 3.10 4.57 -21.27
C PRO A 36 3.08 5.73 -20.24
N GLN A 37 2.43 5.52 -19.08
CA GLN A 37 2.35 6.45 -17.95
C GLN A 37 2.87 5.78 -16.66
N ILE A 38 4.16 5.41 -16.63
CA ILE A 38 4.77 4.71 -15.48
C ILE A 38 4.78 5.60 -14.24
N ILE A 39 5.10 6.88 -14.40
CA ILE A 39 5.21 7.83 -13.28
C ILE A 39 3.85 8.01 -12.61
N GLU A 40 2.79 8.19 -13.39
CA GLU A 40 1.43 8.34 -12.88
C GLU A 40 0.94 7.06 -12.19
N ALA A 41 1.35 5.88 -12.69
CA ALA A 41 1.05 4.61 -12.03
C ALA A 41 1.77 4.47 -10.68
N ILE A 42 3.06 4.82 -10.63
CA ILE A 42 3.84 4.84 -9.37
C ILE A 42 3.24 5.86 -8.40
N GLU A 43 2.90 7.07 -8.86
CA GLU A 43 2.27 8.10 -8.03
C GLU A 43 0.95 7.62 -7.44
N SER A 44 0.13 6.92 -8.23
CA SER A 44 -1.12 6.31 -7.74
C SER A 44 -0.86 5.27 -6.64
N GLU A 45 0.12 4.38 -6.82
CA GLU A 45 0.47 3.40 -5.80
C GLU A 45 1.07 4.05 -4.54
N VAL A 46 1.87 5.12 -4.68
CA VAL A 46 2.39 5.91 -3.56
C VAL A 46 1.25 6.57 -2.77
N ALA A 47 0.25 7.14 -3.46
CA ALA A 47 -0.90 7.75 -2.80
C ALA A 47 -1.71 6.71 -2.00
N LYS A 48 -1.98 5.52 -2.58
CA LYS A 48 -2.68 4.43 -1.88
C LYS A 48 -1.86 3.88 -0.71
N LEU A 49 -0.54 3.80 -0.87
CA LEU A 49 0.38 3.39 0.19
C LEU A 49 0.31 4.36 1.37
N ALA A 50 0.39 5.67 1.10
CA ALA A 50 0.30 6.70 2.13
C ALA A 50 -1.04 6.64 2.87
N GLU A 51 -2.15 6.53 2.14
CA GLU A 51 -3.50 6.41 2.72
C GLU A 51 -3.64 5.15 3.58
N SER A 52 -3.13 4.01 3.11
CA SER A 52 -3.19 2.75 3.85
C SER A 52 -2.33 2.79 5.11
N HIS A 53 -1.15 3.41 5.03
CA HIS A 53 -0.27 3.60 6.18
C HIS A 53 -0.91 4.50 7.24
N GLU A 54 -1.44 5.67 6.87
CA GLU A 54 -2.07 6.59 7.83
C GLU A 54 -3.28 5.94 8.53
N LYS A 55 -4.09 5.19 7.77
CA LYS A 55 -5.20 4.41 8.34
C LYS A 55 -4.70 3.32 9.29
N LEU A 56 -3.62 2.61 8.95
CA LEU A 56 -3.06 1.57 9.79
C LEU A 56 -2.58 2.17 11.11
N ASP A 57 -1.79 3.25 11.05
CA ASP A 57 -1.26 3.94 12.22
C ASP A 57 -2.39 4.41 13.14
N THR A 58 -3.46 4.98 12.56
CA THR A 58 -4.66 5.39 13.32
C THR A 58 -5.34 4.19 14.01
N VAL A 59 -5.42 3.05 13.33
CA VAL A 59 -6.04 1.84 13.90
C VAL A 59 -5.18 1.24 15.01
N LEU A 60 -3.86 1.25 14.87
CA LEU A 60 -2.92 0.80 15.91
C LEU A 60 -3.00 1.70 17.15
N GLU A 61 -3.10 3.02 16.98
CA GLU A 61 -3.32 3.96 18.08
C GLU A 61 -4.62 3.64 18.85
N LEU A 62 -5.70 3.32 18.13
CA LEU A 62 -6.98 2.93 18.75
C LEU A 62 -6.92 1.57 19.47
N LEU A 63 -6.00 0.69 19.08
CA LEU A 63 -5.71 -0.57 19.76
C LEU A 63 -4.77 -0.39 20.97
N GLY A 64 -4.06 0.74 21.04
CA GLY A 64 -3.03 1.00 22.04
C GLY A 64 -1.71 0.28 21.75
N GLU A 65 -1.41 0.05 20.47
CA GLU A 65 -0.17 -0.58 19.97
C GLU A 65 0.84 0.46 19.46
#